data_AF-A0A354HRI3-F1
#
_entry.id   AF-A0A354HRI3-F1
#
_cell.length_a   1.000
_cell.length_b   1.000
_cell.length_c   1.000
_cell.angle_alpha   90.00
_cell.angle_beta   90.00
_cell.angle_gamma   90.00
#
_symmetry.space_group_name_H-M   'P 1'
#
loop_
_entity.id
_entity.type
_entity.pdbx_description
1 polymer ?
#
loop_
_entity_poly.entity_id
_entity_poly.type
_entity_poly.pdbx_seq_one_letter_code
_entity_poly.pdbx_strand_id
1 'polypeptide(L)' 'VHMASLNPARALGQSGRLGSIEEGKQADLIAIDDEFNVVFTMVGGKIVCLEQKEF' A
#
# COMPACT_ATOMS: atom_id res chain seq x y z
N VAL A 1 -8.14 -2.36 -6.75
CA VAL A 1 -7.58 -1.80 -5.50
C VAL A 1 -8.62 -1.29 -4.49
N HIS A 2 -9.76 -0.69 -4.90
CA HIS A 2 -10.69 -0.03 -3.97
C HIS A 2 -11.20 -0.87 -2.78
N MET A 3 -11.49 -2.16 -2.97
CA MET A 3 -12.01 -3.00 -1.89
C MET A 3 -10.98 -3.26 -0.76
N ALA A 4 -9.68 -3.19 -1.07
CA ALA A 4 -8.61 -3.50 -0.12
C ALA A 4 -7.92 -2.24 0.45
N SER A 5 -8.26 -1.04 -0.07
CA SER A 5 -7.63 0.21 0.35
C SER A 5 -8.66 1.30 0.63
N LEU A 6 -9.19 1.93 -0.42
CA LEU A 6 -10.01 3.14 -0.31
C LEU A 6 -11.36 2.88 0.38
N ASN A 7 -12.04 1.78 0.08
CA ASN A 7 -13.38 1.51 0.62
C ASN A 7 -13.33 1.24 2.14
N PRO A 8 -12.42 0.39 2.67
CA PRO A 8 -12.21 0.29 4.11
C PRO A 8 -11.83 1.62 4.75
N ALA A 9 -10.93 2.40 4.12
CA ALA A 9 -10.54 3.71 4.66
C ALA A 9 -11.74 4.69 4.73
N ARG A 10 -12.63 4.69 3.75
CA ARG A 10 -13.87 5.48 3.77
C ARG A 10 -14.83 5.01 4.86
N ALA A 11 -15.04 3.69 4.98
CA ALA A 11 -15.92 3.12 6.00
C ALA A 11 -15.45 3.46 7.43
N LEU A 12 -14.15 3.61 7.63
CA LEU A 12 -13.53 4.01 8.90
C LEU A 12 -13.34 5.53 9.06
N GLY A 13 -13.76 6.36 8.09
CA GLY A 13 -13.54 7.81 8.12
C GLY A 13 -12.07 8.24 7.99
N GLN A 14 -11.19 7.35 7.52
CA GLN A 14 -9.73 7.54 7.40
C GLN A 14 -9.27 7.86 5.97
N SER A 15 -10.17 8.04 5.01
CA SER A 15 -9.81 8.25 3.59
C SER A 15 -9.02 9.53 3.29
N GLY A 16 -9.02 10.50 4.23
CA GLY A 16 -8.15 11.67 4.15
C GLY A 16 -6.67 11.36 4.45
N ARG A 17 -6.38 10.22 5.09
CA ARG A 17 -5.03 9.82 5.54
C ARG A 17 -4.56 8.52 4.89
N LEU A 18 -5.47 7.60 4.57
CA LEU A 18 -5.20 6.24 4.11
C LEU A 18 -6.00 5.88 2.85
N GLY A 19 -5.61 4.78 2.20
CA GLY A 19 -6.43 4.09 1.20
C GLY A 19 -6.25 4.57 -0.25
N SER A 20 -5.40 5.55 -0.51
CA SER A 20 -4.98 5.96 -1.86
C SER A 20 -3.59 6.61 -1.84
N ILE A 21 -3.00 6.70 -3.02
CA ILE A 21 -1.68 7.33 -3.24
C ILE A 21 -1.93 8.77 -3.67
N GLU A 22 -1.84 9.68 -2.71
CA GLU A 22 -2.03 11.13 -2.90
C GLU A 22 -1.08 11.88 -1.97
N GLU A 23 -0.68 13.09 -2.36
CA GLU A 23 0.17 13.93 -1.52
C GLU A 23 -0.49 14.22 -0.16
N GLY A 24 0.33 14.25 0.90
CA GLY A 24 -0.13 14.48 2.28
C GLY A 24 -0.72 13.26 2.99
N LYS A 25 -0.92 12.13 2.29
CA LYS A 25 -1.36 10.86 2.91
C LYS A 25 -0.19 10.06 3.47
N GLN A 26 -0.51 9.10 4.33
CA GLN A 26 0.52 8.20 4.88
C GLN A 26 1.09 7.31 3.78
N ALA A 27 2.41 7.19 3.74
CA ALA A 27 3.14 6.35 2.79
C ALA A 27 3.09 4.86 3.17
N ASP A 28 1.87 4.31 3.18
CA ASP A 28 1.61 2.87 3.28
C ASP A 28 1.36 2.34 1.87
N LEU A 29 2.33 1.58 1.34
CA LEU A 29 2.35 1.17 -0.06
C LEU A 29 2.71 -0.31 -0.15
N ILE A 30 2.18 -0.96 -1.19
CA ILE A 30 2.61 -2.28 -1.63
C ILE A 30 2.88 -2.21 -3.12
N ALA A 31 4.00 -2.79 -3.55
CA ALA A 31 4.25 -3.06 -4.96
C ALA A 31 4.01 -4.54 -5.23
N ILE A 32 3.28 -4.81 -6.30
CA ILE A 32 3.01 -6.16 -6.78
C ILE A 32 3.41 -6.26 -8.25
N ASP A 33 3.85 -7.44 -8.67
CA ASP A 33 4.07 -7.72 -10.09
C ASP A 33 2.79 -8.17 -10.79
N ASP A 34 2.88 -8.46 -12.10
CA ASP A 34 1.74 -8.86 -12.94
C ASP A 34 1.13 -10.21 -12.51
N GLU A 35 1.85 -11.01 -11.74
CA GLU A 35 1.41 -12.28 -11.16
C GLU A 35 0.84 -12.12 -9.75
N PHE A 36 0.67 -10.88 -9.26
CA PHE A 36 0.23 -10.55 -7.91
C PHE A 36 1.20 -10.97 -6.79
N ASN A 37 2.47 -11.24 -7.10
CA ASN A 37 3.50 -11.43 -6.07
C ASN A 37 3.86 -10.09 -5.43
N VAL A 38 4.10 -10.08 -4.12
CA VAL A 38 4.48 -8.87 -3.39
C VAL A 38 5.97 -8.62 -3.56
N VAL A 39 6.31 -7.57 -4.30
CA VAL A 39 7.69 -7.12 -4.53
C VAL A 39 8.24 -6.41 -3.29
N PHE A 40 7.43 -5.53 -2.67
CA PHE A 40 7.76 -4.93 -1.38
C PHE A 40 6.54 -4.40 -0.65
N THR A 41 6.69 -4.22 0.66
CA THR A 41 5.72 -3.54 1.53
C THR A 41 6.40 -2.39 2.26
N MET A 42 5.75 -1.23 2.25
CA MET A 42 6.16 -0.01 2.95
C MET A 42 5.09 0.41 3.94
N VAL A 43 5.50 0.75 5.16
CA VAL A 43 4.64 1.28 6.22
C VAL A 43 5.23 2.60 6.71
N GLY A 44 4.45 3.68 6.61
CA GLY A 44 4.86 5.02 7.03
C GLY A 44 6.18 5.49 6.39
N GLY A 45 6.40 5.16 5.12
CA GLY A 45 7.63 5.52 4.40
C GLY A 45 8.82 4.58 4.63
N LYS A 46 8.68 3.55 5.46
CA LYS A 46 9.74 2.57 5.74
C LYS A 46 9.43 1.25 5.06
N ILE A 47 10.38 0.72 4.30
CA ILE A 47 10.27 -0.61 3.71
C ILE A 47 10.42 -1.64 4.84
N VAL A 48 9.40 -2.49 5.00
CA VAL A 48 9.34 -3.52 6.05
C VAL A 48 9.44 -4.94 5.50
N CYS A 49 9.13 -5.13 4.22
CA CYS A 49 9.27 -6.39 3.51
C CYS A 49 9.80 -6.11 2.11
N LEU A 50 10.78 -6.90 1.68
CA LEU A 50 11.36 -6.88 0.35
C LEU A 50 11.38 -8.31 -0.17
N GLU A 51 10.87 -8.53 -1.36
CA GLU A 51 11.07 -9.78 -2.07
C GLU A 51 12.53 -9.88 -2.47
N GLN A 52 13.18 -10.97 -2.05
CA GLN A 52 14.50 -11.33 -2.55
C GLN A 52 14.30 -12.25 -3.75
N LYS A 53 14.24 -11.66 -4.96
CA LYS A 53 14.41 -12.45 -6.18
C LYS A 53 15.91 -12.67 -6.38
N GLU A 54 16.36 -13.93 -6.31
CA GLU A 54 17.67 -14.29 -6.83
C GLU A 54 17.66 -14.10 -8.36
N PHE A 55 18.68 -13.41 -8.88
CA PHE A 55 18.88 -13.17 -10.31
C PHE A 55 19.55 -14.36 -10.99
#